data_AF-A0A963MP65-F1
#
_entry.id   AF-A0A963MP65-F1
#
_cell.length_a   1.000
_cell.length_b   1.000
_cell.length_c   1.000
_cell.angle_alpha   90.00
_cell.angle_beta   90.00
_cell.angle_gamma   90.00
#
_symmetry.space_group_name_H-M   'P 1'
#
loop_
_entity.id
_entity.type
_entity.pdbx_description
1 polymer ?
#
loop_
_entity_poly.entity_id
_entity_poly.type
_entity_poly.pdbx_seq_one_letter_code
_entity_poly.pdbx_strand_id
1 'polypeptide(L)'
;ERFGWVPVDPADVRKVVLEEPPGKLSMVDPKVAAVRRQLFGAWEMNWLAYNDAHDLRLPNSTGKEIPFLMYPQGELAGQRFDSLDPDAFSYTLSAREIS
;
A
#
# COMPACT_ATOMS: atom_id res chain seq x y z
N GLU A 1 -9.97 -6.20 31.32
CA GLU A 1 -9.45 -7.34 30.53
C GLU A 1 -8.09 -6.95 29.97
N ARG A 2 -7.12 -7.86 29.92
CA ARG A 2 -5.83 -7.62 29.28
C ARG A 2 -5.91 -8.18 27.85
N PHE A 3 -5.97 -7.30 26.87
CA PHE A 3 -5.90 -7.70 25.47
C PHE A 3 -4.47 -8.16 25.14
N GLY A 4 -4.36 -9.24 24.36
CA GLY A 4 -3.10 -9.69 23.75
C GLY A 4 -2.85 -8.95 22.44
N TRP A 5 -2.67 -9.68 21.35
CA TRP A 5 -2.64 -9.11 20.00
C TRP A 5 -4.05 -8.76 19.52
N VAL A 6 -4.24 -7.54 19.02
CA VAL A 6 -5.50 -7.08 18.42
C VAL A 6 -5.26 -6.87 16.93
N PRO A 7 -6.00 -7.57 16.05
CA PRO A 7 -5.88 -7.35 14.61
C PRO A 7 -6.41 -5.96 14.25
N VAL A 8 -5.75 -5.27 13.34
CA VAL A 8 -6.16 -3.95 12.87
C VAL A 8 -5.93 -3.84 11.37
N ASP A 9 -6.84 -3.17 10.66
CA ASP A 9 -6.66 -2.83 9.25
C ASP A 9 -6.56 -1.30 9.05
N PRO A 10 -5.37 -0.72 9.24
CA PRO A 10 -5.17 0.72 9.03
C PRO A 10 -5.15 1.10 7.54
N ALA A 11 -4.90 0.14 6.64
CA ALA A 11 -4.80 0.40 5.20
C ALA A 11 -6.17 0.77 4.64
N ASP A 12 -7.21 0.01 4.98
CA ASP A 12 -8.58 0.30 4.54
C ASP A 12 -9.13 1.60 5.15
N VAL A 13 -8.75 1.94 6.39
CA VAL A 13 -9.05 3.27 6.95
C VAL A 13 -8.44 4.38 6.09
N ARG A 14 -7.20 4.21 5.64
CA ARG A 14 -6.52 5.19 4.77
C ARG A 14 -7.08 5.21 3.36
N LYS A 15 -7.58 4.07 2.86
CA LYS A 15 -8.29 4.01 1.57
C LYS A 15 -9.59 4.80 1.63
N VAL A 16 -10.37 4.66 2.70
CA VAL A 16 -11.58 5.49 2.94
C VAL A 16 -11.23 6.97 2.99
N VAL A 17 -10.14 7.34 3.67
CA VAL A 17 -9.66 8.74 3.66
C VAL A 17 -9.38 9.23 2.23
N LEU A 18 -8.74 8.41 1.40
CA LEU A 18 -8.29 8.83 0.07
C LEU A 18 -9.43 8.87 -0.96
N GLU A 19 -10.25 7.82 -1.01
CA GLU A 19 -11.11 7.52 -2.16
C GLU A 19 -12.60 7.76 -1.91
N GLU A 20 -13.09 7.66 -0.66
CA GLU A 20 -14.52 7.80 -0.40
C GLU A 20 -15.00 9.23 -0.70
N PRO A 21 -16.04 9.41 -1.55
CA PRO A 21 -16.48 10.73 -1.99
C PRO A 21 -16.69 11.71 -0.83
N PRO A 22 -16.16 12.95 -0.93
CA PRO A 22 -15.50 13.57 -2.11
C PRO A 22 -14.02 13.21 -2.32
N GLY A 23 -13.47 12.27 -1.55
CA GLY A 23 -12.05 11.96 -1.48
C GLY A 23 -11.31 12.90 -0.53
N LYS A 24 -10.11 12.48 -0.10
CA LYS A 24 -9.26 13.24 0.84
C LYS A 24 -9.99 13.69 2.12
N LEU A 25 -10.80 12.81 2.70
CA LEU A 25 -11.54 13.06 3.94
C LEU A 25 -10.58 13.39 5.10
N SER A 26 -11.07 14.18 6.06
CA SER A 26 -10.34 14.40 7.31
C SER A 26 -10.27 13.12 8.15
N MET A 27 -9.21 12.92 8.93
CA MET A 27 -9.09 11.79 9.85
C MET A 27 -10.18 11.76 10.95
N VAL A 28 -10.86 12.88 11.17
CA VAL A 28 -11.98 13.00 12.11
C VAL A 28 -13.35 12.99 11.43
N ASP A 29 -13.38 12.82 10.10
CA ASP A 29 -14.63 12.68 9.37
C ASP A 29 -15.47 11.52 9.96
N PRO A 30 -16.80 11.67 10.12
CA PRO A 30 -17.64 10.62 10.68
C PRO A 30 -17.51 9.27 9.98
N LYS A 31 -17.32 9.23 8.66
CA LYS A 31 -17.10 8.00 7.89
C LYS A 31 -15.78 7.33 8.29
N VAL A 32 -14.70 8.10 8.30
CA VAL A 32 -13.36 7.62 8.68
C VAL A 32 -13.36 7.12 10.13
N ALA A 33 -14.00 7.86 11.03
CA ALA A 33 -14.12 7.48 12.43
C ALA A 33 -14.93 6.19 12.64
N ALA A 34 -16.00 5.99 11.84
CA ALA A 34 -16.79 4.76 11.88
C ALA A 34 -15.97 3.56 11.41
N VAL A 35 -15.31 3.65 10.25
CA VAL A 35 -14.49 2.57 9.70
C VAL A 35 -13.30 2.25 10.61
N ARG A 36 -12.63 3.26 11.17
CA ARG A 36 -11.54 3.05 12.13
C ARG A 36 -11.98 2.27 13.37
N ARG A 37 -13.19 2.52 13.88
CA ARG A 37 -13.73 1.75 15.01
C ARG A 37 -14.06 0.31 14.60
N GLN A 38 -14.62 0.13 13.41
CA GLN A 38 -14.99 -1.19 12.90
C GLN A 38 -13.76 -2.06 12.64
N LEU A 39 -12.70 -1.50 12.04
CA LEU A 39 -11.47 -2.21 11.68
C LEU A 39 -10.47 -2.32 12.83
N PHE A 40 -10.83 -1.88 14.03
CA PHE A 40 -10.04 -2.11 15.24
C PHE A 40 -10.54 -3.39 15.93
N GLY A 41 -9.82 -4.50 15.74
CA GLY A 41 -10.25 -5.83 16.14
C GLY A 41 -10.92 -6.63 15.01
N ALA A 42 -11.01 -6.07 13.80
CA ALA A 42 -11.51 -6.76 12.62
C ALA A 42 -10.67 -6.39 11.38
N TRP A 43 -10.41 -7.38 10.54
CA TRP A 43 -9.78 -7.24 9.23
C TRP A 43 -10.15 -8.45 8.38
N GLU A 44 -10.03 -8.32 7.06
CA GLU A 44 -10.32 -9.42 6.15
C GLU A 44 -9.24 -10.52 6.25
N MET A 45 -9.64 -11.79 6.26
CA MET A 45 -8.74 -12.95 6.51
C MET A 45 -8.39 -13.75 5.26
N ASN A 46 -8.74 -13.26 4.07
CA ASN A 46 -8.51 -13.98 2.80
C ASN A 46 -7.21 -13.57 2.08
N TRP A 47 -6.27 -12.92 2.79
CA TRP A 47 -4.99 -12.50 2.22
C TRP A 47 -3.97 -13.63 2.17
N LEU A 48 -3.26 -13.71 1.05
CA LEU A 48 -2.06 -14.52 0.92
C LEU A 48 -0.84 -13.58 0.88
N ALA A 49 0.07 -13.74 1.84
CA ALA A 49 1.32 -13.00 1.84
C ALA A 49 2.24 -13.55 0.74
N TYR A 50 2.42 -12.78 -0.33
CA TYR A 50 3.36 -13.12 -1.41
C TYR A 50 4.80 -12.74 -1.08
N ASN A 51 5.03 -11.80 -0.16
CA ASN A 51 6.33 -11.45 0.39
C ASN A 51 6.20 -10.81 1.79
N ASP A 52 7.26 -10.91 2.59
CA ASP A 52 7.42 -10.31 3.93
C ASP A 52 8.69 -9.45 4.03
N ALA A 53 9.32 -9.16 2.89
CA ALA A 53 10.62 -8.54 2.84
C ALA A 53 10.54 -7.03 3.12
N HIS A 54 11.51 -6.52 3.88
CA HIS A 54 11.66 -5.11 4.21
C HIS A 54 13.07 -4.63 3.87
N ASP A 55 13.25 -3.31 3.74
CA ASP A 55 14.55 -2.66 3.45
C ASP A 55 15.26 -3.26 2.22
N LEU A 56 14.50 -3.36 1.12
CA LEU A 56 14.89 -4.02 -0.11
C LEU A 56 15.92 -3.22 -0.90
N ARG A 57 17.08 -3.83 -1.16
CA ARG A 57 18.01 -3.39 -2.22
C ARG A 57 17.54 -3.95 -3.55
N LEU A 58 17.11 -3.07 -4.44
CA LEU A 58 16.70 -3.49 -5.78
C LEU A 58 17.91 -3.94 -6.61
N PRO A 59 17.83 -5.07 -7.34
CA PRO A 59 18.91 -5.49 -8.22
C PRO A 59 19.27 -4.41 -9.24
N ASN A 60 20.56 -4.12 -9.38
CA ASN A 60 21.12 -3.13 -10.32
C ASN A 60 20.66 -1.67 -10.09
N SER A 61 19.95 -1.38 -9.00
CA SER A 61 19.58 -0.02 -8.62
C SER A 61 20.78 0.72 -8.03
N THR A 62 20.90 1.99 -8.39
CA THR A 62 21.86 2.92 -7.74
C THR A 62 21.20 3.75 -6.64
N GLY A 63 19.87 3.74 -6.57
CA GLY A 63 19.12 4.43 -5.52
C GLY A 63 19.10 3.69 -4.18
N LYS A 64 18.52 4.35 -3.18
CA LYS A 64 18.40 3.83 -1.80
C LYS A 64 17.52 2.58 -1.74
N GLU A 65 17.70 1.82 -0.66
CA GLU A 65 16.77 0.77 -0.25
C GLU A 65 15.33 1.31 -0.18
N ILE A 66 14.38 0.46 -0.56
CA ILE A 66 12.95 0.76 -0.40
C ILE A 66 12.39 -0.03 0.78
N PRO A 67 11.43 0.53 1.52
CA PRO A 67 10.91 -0.15 2.71
C PRO A 67 10.12 -1.44 2.36
N PHE A 68 9.46 -1.48 1.20
CA PHE A 68 8.69 -2.62 0.69
C PHE A 68 8.45 -2.46 -0.83
N LEU A 69 8.11 -3.55 -1.53
CA LEU A 69 7.83 -3.55 -2.97
C LEU A 69 6.32 -3.72 -3.25
N MET A 70 5.60 -2.60 -3.31
CA MET A 70 4.15 -2.57 -3.60
C MET A 70 3.80 -1.89 -4.93
N TYR A 71 4.58 -0.87 -5.30
CA TYR A 71 4.45 -0.16 -6.57
C TYR A 71 5.71 -0.39 -7.43
N PRO A 72 5.62 -0.27 -8.76
CA PRO A 72 6.78 -0.38 -9.63
C PRO A 72 7.87 0.60 -9.25
N GLN A 73 9.10 0.20 -9.50
CA GLN A 73 10.27 1.03 -9.30
C GLN A 73 10.96 1.16 -10.65
N GLY A 74 11.25 2.39 -11.07
CA GLY A 74 11.95 2.67 -12.31
C GLY A 74 13.09 3.65 -12.08
N GLU A 75 14.20 3.43 -12.77
CA GLU A 75 15.36 4.33 -12.78
C GLU A 75 15.79 4.62 -14.21
N LEU A 76 16.07 5.88 -14.53
CA LEU A 76 16.61 6.31 -15.82
C LEU A 76 17.67 7.40 -15.60
N ALA A 77 18.83 7.26 -16.24
CA ALA A 77 19.91 8.25 -16.19
C ALA A 77 20.30 8.69 -14.76
N GLY A 78 20.28 7.76 -13.80
CA GLY A 78 20.63 8.03 -12.40
C GLY A 78 19.53 8.70 -11.56
N GLN A 79 18.34 8.88 -12.13
CA GLN A 79 17.15 9.38 -11.43
C GLN A 79 16.15 8.24 -11.21
N ARG A 80 15.47 8.25 -10.06
CA ARG A 80 14.38 7.32 -9.74
C ARG A 80 13.04 8.02 -9.93
N PHE A 81 12.11 7.36 -10.60
CA PHE A 81 10.74 7.85 -10.78
C PHE A 81 9.94 7.76 -9.48
N ASP A 82 8.98 8.67 -9.30
CA ASP A 82 8.01 8.57 -8.20
C ASP A 82 6.97 7.50 -8.54
N SER A 83 6.96 6.42 -7.76
CA SER A 83 6.02 5.31 -7.95
C SER A 83 4.57 5.65 -7.60
N LEU A 84 4.32 6.84 -7.02
CA LEU A 84 2.99 7.35 -6.67
C LEU A 84 2.49 8.43 -7.64
N ASP A 85 3.26 8.76 -8.68
CA ASP A 85 2.89 9.70 -9.73
C ASP A 85 2.54 8.94 -11.04
N PRO A 86 1.28 8.48 -11.20
CA PRO A 86 0.89 7.70 -12.37
C PRO A 86 0.88 8.52 -13.66
N ASP A 87 0.82 9.85 -13.58
CA ASP A 87 0.85 10.73 -14.74
C ASP A 87 2.27 10.82 -15.32
N ALA A 88 3.28 10.83 -14.45
CA ALA A 88 4.69 10.86 -14.85
C ALA A 88 5.31 9.47 -15.05
N PHE A 89 4.79 8.41 -14.40
CA PHE A 89 5.33 7.06 -14.45
C PHE A 89 4.25 5.99 -14.65
N SER A 90 4.03 5.63 -15.92
CA SER A 90 3.07 4.60 -16.34
C SER A 90 3.75 3.34 -16.87
N TYR A 91 3.10 2.19 -16.72
CA TYR A 91 3.61 0.89 -17.16
C TYR A 91 2.45 -0.05 -17.48
N THR A 92 2.71 -1.07 -18.32
CA THR A 92 1.74 -2.12 -18.67
C THR A 92 2.34 -3.47 -18.33
N LEU A 93 1.67 -4.26 -17.48
CA LEU A 93 1.99 -5.67 -17.31
C LEU A 93 1.08 -6.53 -18.18
N SER A 94 1.66 -7.48 -18.89
CA SER A 94 0.94 -8.54 -19.58
C SER A 94 1.38 -9.89 -19.02
N ALA A 95 0.46 -10.81 -18.84
CA ALA A 95 0.74 -12.20 -18.50
C ALA A 95 0.15 -13.12 -19.57
N ARG A 96 0.78 -14.28 -19.77
CA ARG A 96 0.23 -15.37 -20.58
C ARG A 96 0.39 -16.68 -19.81
N GLU A 97 -0.51 -17.60 -20.07
CA GLU A 97 -0.39 -18.96 -19.55
C GLU A 97 0.90 -19.63 -20.08
N ILE A 98 1.56 -20.39 -19.20
CA ILE A 98 2.68 -21.25 -19.55
C ILE A 98 2.11 -22.67 -19.55
N SER A 99 1.74 -23.16 -20.73
CA SER A 99 1.30 -24.54 -20.97
C SER A 99 2.46 -25.52 -20.93
#